data_AF-Q16LH6-F1
#
_entry.id   AF-Q16LH6-F1
#
_cell.length_a   1.000
_cell.length_b   1.000
_cell.length_c   1.000
_cell.angle_alpha   90.00
_cell.angle_beta   90.00
_cell.angle_gamma   90.00
#
_symmetry.space_group_name_H-M   'P 1'
#
loop_
_entity.id
_entity.type
_entity.pdbx_description
1 polymer ?
#
loop_
_entity_poly.entity_id
_entity_poly.type
_entity_poly.pdbx_seq_one_letter_code
_entity_poly.pdbx_strand_id
1 'polypeptide(L)'
;MRSLLPFVLASVLVLQVRSAKQELPGTLISALDTGISTAASRTTCDGENFYSTCSDCNTILGCIGPISDARDCTTIAPGKPYCVNGACSAVRSSNGDCSTSSFTCTNAGYFPDPFNCVIYHYCDKALEPSTIYQCPPRYVYNPATHMCRQASKNTDCVTVDCDVDELFVPYGNSKTYYAYCQYDGMEVSNIYMFKCVDYAKFEGTGCVFVCPREGNFTHPDPRKYYQCYYSRSKLVASEKQCSRGKYFDNALKLCAVPSTT
;
A
#
# COMPACT_ATOMS: atom_id res chain seq x y z
N MET A 1 -26.96 61.34 41.74
CA MET A 1 -26.30 60.11 42.24
C MET A 1 -26.60 58.99 41.27
N ARG A 2 -25.60 58.14 41.03
CA ARG A 2 -25.37 57.30 39.84
C ARG A 2 -26.45 56.26 39.54
N SER A 3 -26.82 56.19 38.26
CA SER A 3 -27.57 55.10 37.62
C SER A 3 -26.69 53.85 37.50
N LEU A 4 -27.22 52.69 37.91
CA LEU A 4 -26.57 51.38 37.80
C LEU A 4 -27.12 50.65 36.57
N LEU A 5 -26.31 50.52 35.52
CA LEU A 5 -26.54 49.60 34.40
C LEU A 5 -25.94 48.22 34.74
N PRO A 6 -26.64 47.10 34.50
CA PRO A 6 -26.03 45.77 34.61
C PRO A 6 -25.29 45.43 33.31
N PHE A 7 -23.98 45.18 33.43
CA PHE A 7 -23.17 44.60 32.37
C PHE A 7 -23.53 43.12 32.20
N VAL A 8 -24.21 42.78 31.10
CA VAL A 8 -24.40 41.39 30.66
C VAL A 8 -23.12 40.94 29.95
N LEU A 9 -22.31 40.14 30.64
CA LEU A 9 -21.15 39.46 30.05
C LEU A 9 -21.65 38.30 29.17
N ALA A 10 -21.70 38.51 27.86
CA ALA A 10 -21.89 37.45 26.89
C ALA A 10 -20.59 36.62 26.78
N SER A 11 -20.54 35.48 27.46
CA SER A 11 -19.46 34.50 27.34
C SER A 11 -19.58 33.76 25.99
N VAL A 12 -18.80 34.17 25.01
CA VAL A 12 -18.64 33.44 23.74
C VAL A 12 -17.84 32.17 23.99
N LEU A 13 -18.50 31.01 23.97
CA LEU A 13 -17.83 29.71 23.93
C LEU A 13 -17.13 29.56 22.58
N VAL A 14 -15.82 29.77 22.56
CA VAL A 14 -14.97 29.41 21.42
C VAL A 14 -14.81 27.89 21.45
N LEU A 15 -15.59 27.19 20.62
CA LEU A 15 -15.34 25.79 20.28
C LEU A 15 -13.96 25.71 19.63
N GLN A 16 -12.96 25.24 20.39
CA GLN A 16 -11.65 24.90 19.85
C GLN A 16 -11.82 23.72 18.91
N VAL A 17 -11.97 24.00 17.62
CA VAL A 17 -11.84 23.00 16.56
C VAL A 17 -10.41 22.49 16.65
N ARG A 18 -10.22 21.28 17.18
CA ARG A 18 -8.94 20.59 17.08
C ARG A 18 -8.61 20.50 15.60
N SER A 19 -7.54 21.18 15.15
CA SER A 19 -7.04 21.04 13.79
C SER A 19 -6.79 19.55 13.54
N ALA A 20 -7.67 18.91 12.79
CA ALA A 20 -7.35 17.62 12.20
C ALA A 20 -6.04 17.81 11.43
N LYS A 21 -5.03 16.97 11.69
CA LYS A 21 -3.81 16.99 10.90
C LYS A 21 -4.23 16.90 9.43
N GLN A 22 -3.87 17.90 8.64
CA GLN A 22 -4.36 18.04 7.27
C GLN A 22 -3.82 16.88 6.44
N GLU A 23 -4.70 15.99 6.00
CA GLU A 23 -4.39 14.94 5.04
C GLU A 23 -4.63 15.46 3.63
N LEU A 24 -3.80 15.03 2.70
CA LEU A 24 -3.82 15.49 1.30
C LEU A 24 -3.72 14.29 0.36
N PRO A 25 -4.31 14.34 -0.84
CA PRO A 25 -4.11 13.30 -1.84
C PRO A 25 -2.66 13.30 -2.35
N GLY A 26 -2.16 12.13 -2.75
CA GLY A 26 -0.91 12.02 -3.50
C GLY A 26 -1.09 12.50 -4.94
N THR A 27 0.02 12.82 -5.59
CA THR A 27 0.04 13.15 -7.02
C THR A 27 0.34 11.92 -7.85
N LEU A 28 -0.45 11.71 -8.90
CA LEU A 28 -0.19 10.67 -9.89
C LEU A 28 1.19 10.89 -10.51
N ILE A 29 2.04 9.86 -10.52
CA ILE A 29 3.35 9.90 -11.18
C ILE A 29 3.36 9.16 -12.52
N SER A 30 2.19 8.70 -13.01
CA SER A 30 1.88 8.06 -14.32
C SER A 30 2.99 7.13 -14.85
N ALA A 31 2.88 5.82 -14.60
CA ALA A 31 2.17 4.83 -15.42
C ALA A 31 3.00 4.39 -16.64
N LEU A 32 3.13 3.07 -16.80
CA LEU A 32 3.72 2.38 -17.96
C LEU A 32 3.69 3.27 -19.22
N ASP A 33 4.86 3.75 -19.61
CA ASP A 33 5.11 3.94 -21.04
C ASP A 33 4.90 2.54 -21.63
N THR A 34 3.91 2.40 -22.51
CA THR A 34 3.59 1.18 -23.23
C THR A 34 4.67 0.86 -24.27
N GLY A 35 5.91 0.78 -23.81
CA GLY A 35 7.03 0.14 -24.47
C GLY A 35 7.37 -1.07 -23.62
N ILE A 36 7.08 -2.26 -24.14
CA ILE A 36 7.63 -3.52 -23.65
C ILE A 36 9.12 -3.33 -23.38
N SER A 37 9.51 -3.17 -22.12
CA SER A 37 10.86 -3.44 -21.66
C SER A 37 10.76 -4.72 -20.85
N THR A 38 10.79 -5.82 -21.60
CA THR A 38 11.04 -7.17 -21.10
C THR A 38 12.22 -7.14 -20.13
N ALA A 39 11.96 -7.55 -18.88
CA ALA A 39 12.93 -7.66 -17.81
C ALA A 39 13.60 -6.33 -17.41
N ALA A 40 14.09 -6.24 -16.18
CA ALA A 40 15.30 -5.45 -15.95
C ALA A 40 16.37 -6.06 -16.87
N SER A 41 16.48 -5.56 -18.10
CA SER A 41 17.56 -5.93 -18.99
C SER A 41 18.82 -5.53 -18.25
N ARG A 42 19.62 -6.50 -17.79
CA ARG A 42 20.93 -6.24 -17.20
C ARG A 42 21.67 -5.32 -18.17
N THR A 43 21.84 -4.06 -17.79
CA THR A 43 22.58 -3.11 -18.62
C THR A 43 24.01 -3.63 -18.70
N THR A 44 24.43 -4.03 -19.90
CA THR A 44 25.81 -4.47 -20.16
C THR A 44 26.60 -3.32 -20.76
N CYS A 45 27.89 -3.26 -20.46
CA CYS A 45 28.81 -2.33 -21.08
C CYS A 45 28.88 -2.55 -22.60
N ASP A 46 29.05 -1.47 -23.36
CA ASP A 46 29.23 -1.53 -24.81
C ASP A 46 30.60 -2.08 -25.25
N GLY A 47 31.54 -2.22 -24.31
CA GLY A 47 32.88 -2.75 -24.56
C GLY A 47 33.86 -1.74 -25.15
N GLU A 48 33.42 -0.50 -25.38
CA GLU A 48 34.18 0.52 -26.11
C GLU A 48 34.34 1.82 -25.33
N ASN A 49 33.29 2.29 -24.66
CA ASN A 49 33.28 3.59 -24.00
C ASN A 49 33.59 3.52 -22.50
N PHE A 50 33.83 4.70 -21.93
CA PHE A 50 34.12 4.90 -20.51
C PHE A 50 32.97 5.65 -19.85
N TYR A 51 32.13 4.94 -19.10
CA TYR A 51 30.97 5.50 -18.43
C TYR A 51 30.51 4.64 -17.26
N SER A 52 29.62 5.15 -16.42
CA SER A 52 28.97 4.40 -15.36
C SER A 52 27.47 4.33 -15.61
N THR A 53 26.86 3.18 -15.32
CA THR A 53 25.42 2.95 -15.38
C THR A 53 25.01 2.11 -14.17
N CYS A 54 23.72 1.81 -14.02
CA CYS A 54 23.23 0.91 -12.99
C CYS A 54 22.97 -0.45 -13.62
N SER A 55 23.62 -1.50 -13.12
CA SER A 55 23.29 -2.87 -13.53
C SER A 55 22.00 -3.38 -12.88
N ASP A 56 21.70 -2.86 -11.69
CA ASP A 56 20.47 -3.07 -10.94
C ASP A 56 20.24 -1.88 -9.97
N CYS A 57 19.24 -1.98 -9.08
CA CYS A 57 18.87 -0.87 -8.21
C CYS A 57 19.89 -0.57 -7.09
N ASN A 58 20.85 -1.45 -6.83
CA ASN A 58 21.82 -1.30 -5.74
C ASN A 58 23.26 -1.35 -6.26
N THR A 59 23.48 -1.69 -7.52
CA THR A 59 24.81 -1.89 -8.09
C THR A 59 25.11 -0.88 -9.20
N ILE A 60 26.20 -0.12 -9.00
CA ILE A 60 26.83 0.65 -10.08
C ILE A 60 27.66 -0.30 -10.94
N LEU A 61 27.52 -0.18 -12.25
CA LEU A 61 28.40 -0.80 -13.23
C LEU A 61 29.29 0.27 -13.88
N GLY A 62 30.59 0.21 -13.62
CA GLY A 62 31.60 0.98 -14.34
C GLY A 62 32.01 0.26 -15.62
N CYS A 63 31.87 0.92 -16.75
CA CYS A 63 32.32 0.47 -18.07
C CYS A 63 33.62 1.20 -18.42
N ILE A 64 34.70 0.45 -18.65
CA ILE A 64 36.07 0.94 -18.89
C ILE A 64 36.59 0.23 -20.14
N GLY A 65 36.03 0.56 -21.31
CA GLY A 65 36.29 -0.16 -22.55
C GLY A 65 35.90 -1.64 -22.42
N PRO A 66 36.81 -2.61 -22.64
CA PRO A 66 36.49 -4.03 -22.57
C PRO A 66 36.32 -4.56 -21.13
N ILE A 67 36.61 -3.73 -20.11
CA ILE A 67 36.57 -4.12 -18.71
C ILE A 67 35.32 -3.52 -18.08
N SER A 68 34.59 -4.31 -17.30
CA SER A 68 33.50 -3.85 -16.45
C SER A 68 33.80 -4.13 -14.98
N ASP A 69 33.32 -3.25 -14.10
CA ASP A 69 33.48 -3.35 -12.65
C ASP A 69 32.16 -3.04 -11.95
N ALA A 70 31.66 -3.97 -11.14
CA ALA A 70 30.38 -3.86 -10.45
C ALA A 70 30.61 -3.55 -8.97
N ARG A 71 29.90 -2.55 -8.44
CA ARG A 71 30.04 -2.08 -7.06
C ARG A 71 28.68 -1.90 -6.39
N ASP A 72 28.50 -2.58 -5.26
CA ASP A 72 27.30 -2.51 -4.44
C ASP A 72 27.29 -1.24 -3.59
N CYS A 73 26.30 -0.38 -3.83
CA CYS A 73 26.08 0.88 -3.14
C CYS A 73 25.86 0.74 -1.64
N THR A 74 25.31 -0.38 -1.16
CA THR A 74 25.15 -0.64 0.28
C THR A 74 26.50 -0.78 0.97
N THR A 75 27.51 -1.26 0.25
CA THR A 75 28.87 -1.49 0.76
C THR A 75 29.75 -0.26 0.55
N ILE A 76 29.69 0.36 -0.62
CA ILE A 76 30.63 1.43 -0.99
C ILE A 76 30.17 2.83 -0.58
N ALA A 77 28.88 3.02 -0.29
CA ALA A 77 28.31 4.33 0.02
C ALA A 77 27.30 4.24 1.18
N PRO A 78 27.77 4.22 2.45
CA PRO A 78 26.91 4.20 3.63
C PRO A 78 25.86 5.33 3.59
N GLY A 79 24.59 4.96 3.76
CA GLY A 79 23.46 5.90 3.69
C GLY A 79 22.98 6.26 2.27
N LYS A 80 23.55 5.63 1.22
CA LYS A 80 23.16 5.81 -0.18
C LYS A 80 22.98 4.46 -0.89
N PRO A 81 21.98 3.65 -0.52
CA PRO A 81 21.90 2.26 -0.95
C PRO A 81 21.45 2.07 -2.41
N TYR A 82 20.96 3.11 -3.09
CA TYR A 82 20.34 2.97 -4.41
C TYR A 82 21.28 3.44 -5.53
N CYS A 83 21.38 2.70 -6.63
CA CYS A 83 21.98 3.19 -7.86
C CYS A 83 20.95 4.00 -8.66
N VAL A 84 21.30 5.24 -8.99
CA VAL A 84 20.52 6.14 -9.84
C VAL A 84 21.46 6.80 -10.83
N ASN A 85 21.19 6.63 -12.14
CA ASN A 85 22.00 7.18 -13.23
C ASN A 85 23.51 6.86 -13.10
N GLY A 86 23.83 5.62 -12.70
CA GLY A 86 25.21 5.16 -12.52
C GLY A 86 25.92 5.67 -11.27
N ALA A 87 25.19 6.19 -10.26
CA ALA A 87 25.76 6.68 -9.02
C ALA A 87 24.93 6.27 -7.78
N CYS A 88 25.60 6.10 -6.63
CA CYS A 88 24.92 5.77 -5.38
C CYS A 88 24.18 6.99 -4.83
N SER A 89 22.93 6.75 -4.45
CA SER A 89 21.95 7.73 -4.05
C SER A 89 21.23 7.27 -2.78
N ALA A 90 20.90 8.23 -1.92
CA ALA A 90 20.01 8.01 -0.79
C ALA A 90 18.54 7.88 -1.22
N VAL A 91 18.23 8.24 -2.47
CA VAL A 91 16.87 8.31 -3.02
C VAL A 91 16.80 7.48 -4.29
N ARG A 92 15.79 6.62 -4.38
CA ARG A 92 15.50 5.76 -5.54
C ARG A 92 15.04 6.60 -6.75
N SER A 93 15.39 6.20 -7.97
CA SER A 93 14.91 6.89 -9.18
C SER A 93 13.42 6.63 -9.39
N SER A 94 12.67 7.65 -9.80
CA SER A 94 11.29 7.48 -10.29
C SER A 94 11.23 7.12 -11.77
N ASN A 95 12.32 7.34 -12.53
CA ASN A 95 12.42 7.07 -13.97
C ASN A 95 13.75 6.36 -14.29
N GLY A 96 13.70 5.16 -14.89
CA GLY A 96 14.89 4.43 -15.41
C GLY A 96 15.78 3.73 -14.36
N ASP A 97 16.47 2.68 -14.84
CA ASP A 97 17.43 1.70 -14.27
C ASP A 97 17.19 1.07 -12.88
N CYS A 98 16.55 1.81 -11.98
CA CYS A 98 15.96 1.30 -10.76
C CYS A 98 14.43 1.46 -10.85
N SER A 99 13.82 0.82 -11.86
CA SER A 99 12.37 0.75 -11.98
C SER A 99 11.80 0.03 -10.76
N THR A 100 10.66 0.52 -10.25
CA THR A 100 9.87 -0.15 -9.22
C THR A 100 9.72 -1.62 -9.60
N SER A 101 10.04 -2.53 -8.67
CA SER A 101 9.56 -3.92 -8.77
C SER A 101 8.11 -3.85 -9.23
N SER A 102 7.78 -4.50 -10.34
CA SER A 102 6.44 -4.41 -10.94
C SER A 102 5.41 -4.74 -9.87
N PHE A 103 4.70 -3.74 -9.35
CA PHE A 103 3.69 -3.95 -8.34
C PHE A 103 2.49 -4.60 -9.02
N THR A 104 2.31 -5.90 -8.79
CA THR A 104 1.17 -6.64 -9.29
C THR A 104 0.02 -6.52 -8.31
N CYS A 105 -1.08 -5.94 -8.77
CA CYS A 105 -2.29 -5.79 -7.97
C CYS A 105 -2.85 -7.15 -7.56
N THR A 106 -3.11 -7.37 -6.27
CA THR A 106 -3.77 -8.59 -5.79
C THR A 106 -5.28 -8.45 -5.75
N ASN A 107 -5.80 -7.21 -5.71
CA ASN A 107 -7.21 -6.87 -5.78
C ASN A 107 -7.38 -5.41 -6.24
N ALA A 108 -8.61 -4.97 -6.49
CA ALA A 108 -8.92 -3.57 -6.77
C ALA A 108 -8.80 -2.69 -5.52
N GLY A 109 -8.43 -1.42 -5.69
CA GLY A 109 -8.36 -0.36 -4.68
C GLY A 109 -6.94 0.10 -4.34
N TYR A 110 -6.78 0.78 -3.20
CA TYR A 110 -5.49 1.33 -2.79
C TYR A 110 -4.66 0.34 -1.98
N PHE A 111 -3.34 0.37 -2.18
CA PHE A 111 -2.37 -0.45 -1.47
C PHE A 111 -1.13 0.38 -1.11
N PRO A 112 -0.55 0.20 0.09
CA PRO A 112 0.76 0.78 0.40
C PRO A 112 1.83 0.11 -0.46
N ASP A 113 2.89 0.86 -0.79
CA ASP A 113 4.09 0.26 -1.36
C ASP A 113 4.87 -0.48 -0.25
N PRO A 114 5.36 -1.71 -0.52
CA PRO A 114 6.02 -2.51 0.50
C PRO A 114 7.41 -1.98 0.90
N PHE A 115 8.06 -1.17 0.07
CA PHE A 115 9.43 -0.68 0.25
C PHE A 115 9.51 0.83 0.50
N ASN A 116 8.51 1.59 0.07
CA ASN A 116 8.54 3.03 0.06
C ASN A 116 7.22 3.64 0.57
N CYS A 117 7.22 3.96 1.86
CA CYS A 117 6.08 4.58 2.56
C CYS A 117 5.63 5.95 2.02
N VAL A 118 6.41 6.61 1.13
CA VAL A 118 6.02 7.90 0.53
C VAL A 118 5.25 7.75 -0.79
N ILE A 119 5.08 6.52 -1.28
CA ILE A 119 4.23 6.23 -2.45
C ILE A 119 3.14 5.22 -2.07
N TYR A 120 2.12 5.14 -2.91
CA TYR A 120 1.08 4.13 -2.82
C TYR A 120 0.57 3.77 -4.21
N HIS A 121 -0.09 2.63 -4.27
CA HIS A 121 -0.59 2.02 -5.50
C HIS A 121 -2.10 2.12 -5.53
N TYR A 122 -2.64 2.46 -6.69
CA TYR A 122 -4.05 2.28 -7.01
C TYR A 122 -4.18 1.18 -8.06
N CYS A 123 -5.03 0.22 -7.78
CA CYS A 123 -5.27 -0.96 -8.58
C CYS A 123 -6.71 -0.96 -9.10
N ASP A 124 -6.89 -1.03 -10.42
CA ASP A 124 -8.24 -1.16 -10.99
C ASP A 124 -8.81 -2.57 -10.80
N LYS A 125 -7.97 -3.59 -10.93
CA LYS A 125 -8.32 -5.00 -10.73
C LYS A 125 -7.08 -5.84 -10.39
N ALA A 126 -7.30 -7.07 -9.98
CA ALA A 126 -6.22 -8.02 -9.70
C ALA A 126 -5.44 -8.39 -10.98
N LEU A 127 -4.18 -8.78 -10.81
CA LEU A 127 -3.21 -9.23 -11.81
C LEU A 127 -2.79 -8.19 -12.86
N GLU A 128 -3.17 -6.93 -12.67
CA GLU A 128 -2.71 -5.82 -13.49
C GLU A 128 -1.61 -5.02 -12.79
N PRO A 129 -0.83 -4.23 -13.54
CA PRO A 129 0.02 -3.19 -12.95
C PRO A 129 -0.82 -2.15 -12.20
N SER A 130 -0.28 -1.65 -11.09
CA SER A 130 -0.87 -0.51 -10.40
C SER A 130 -0.54 0.82 -11.07
N THR A 131 -1.37 1.82 -10.83
CA THR A 131 -1.02 3.22 -10.97
C THR A 131 -0.35 3.74 -9.69
N ILE A 132 0.77 4.45 -9.79
CA ILE A 132 1.55 4.90 -8.63
C ILE A 132 1.24 6.38 -8.32
N TYR A 133 1.07 6.66 -7.03
CA TYR A 133 0.88 8.01 -6.50
C TYR A 133 1.96 8.32 -5.48
N GLN A 134 2.44 9.55 -5.49
CA GLN A 134 3.48 10.02 -4.56
C GLN A 134 2.93 11.06 -3.58
N CYS A 135 3.26 10.89 -2.31
CA CYS A 135 2.96 11.86 -1.28
C CYS A 135 3.88 13.09 -1.38
N PRO A 136 3.39 14.28 -0.97
CA PRO A 136 4.22 15.48 -0.90
C PRO A 136 5.47 15.29 -0.01
N PRO A 137 6.50 16.14 -0.17
CA PRO A 137 7.67 16.09 0.69
C PRO A 137 7.30 16.13 2.18
N ARG A 138 7.89 15.24 2.98
CA ARG A 138 7.62 15.06 4.44
C ARG A 138 6.26 14.44 4.77
N TYR A 139 5.56 13.87 3.79
CA TYR A 139 4.34 13.10 4.01
C TYR A 139 4.58 11.63 3.68
N VAL A 140 3.81 10.78 4.34
CA VAL A 140 3.79 9.33 4.14
C VAL A 140 2.35 8.87 3.91
N TYR A 141 2.18 7.77 3.20
CA TYR A 141 0.88 7.21 2.94
C TYR A 141 0.20 6.71 4.23
N ASN A 142 -1.06 7.07 4.41
CA ASN A 142 -1.91 6.57 5.48
C ASN A 142 -2.87 5.51 4.92
N PRO A 143 -2.64 4.21 5.19
CA PRO A 143 -3.50 3.14 4.70
C PRO A 143 -4.92 3.16 5.30
N ALA A 144 -5.14 3.88 6.41
CA ALA A 144 -6.47 3.96 7.02
C ALA A 144 -7.41 4.93 6.29
N THR A 145 -6.87 5.98 5.69
CA THR A 145 -7.63 7.03 4.99
C THR A 145 -7.37 7.08 3.49
N HIS A 146 -6.38 6.31 3.03
CA HIS A 146 -5.87 6.31 1.66
C HIS A 146 -5.35 7.69 1.20
N MET A 147 -4.88 8.50 2.15
CA MET A 147 -4.36 9.84 1.92
C MET A 147 -2.94 9.97 2.47
N CYS A 148 -2.25 11.04 2.10
CA CYS A 148 -0.95 11.38 2.64
C CYS A 148 -1.09 12.15 3.94
N ARG A 149 -0.39 11.70 4.99
CA ARG A 149 -0.30 12.37 6.28
C ARG A 149 1.13 12.85 6.54
N GLN A 150 1.28 13.97 7.23
CA GLN A 150 2.61 14.48 7.57
C GLN A 150 3.33 13.48 8.50
N ALA A 151 4.56 13.12 8.13
CA ALA A 151 5.41 12.31 8.98
C ALA A 151 5.97 13.17 10.12
N SER A 152 5.78 12.70 11.34
CA SER A 152 6.25 13.35 12.57
C SER A 152 7.37 12.58 13.26
N LYS A 153 7.46 11.27 13.00
CA LYS A 153 8.45 10.35 13.55
C LYS A 153 8.89 9.37 12.47
N ASN A 154 10.07 8.78 12.62
CA ASN A 154 10.54 7.75 11.66
C ASN A 154 9.59 6.55 11.57
N THR A 155 8.95 6.18 12.69
CA THR A 155 7.94 5.10 12.74
C THR A 155 6.66 5.41 11.97
N ASP A 156 6.47 6.64 11.47
CA ASP A 156 5.33 6.96 10.60
C ASP A 156 5.51 6.37 9.20
N CYS A 157 6.75 6.15 8.78
CA CYS A 157 7.11 5.43 7.57
C CYS A 157 7.09 3.93 7.86
N VAL A 158 6.10 3.23 7.30
CA VAL A 158 5.94 1.78 7.45
C VAL A 158 6.34 1.11 6.14
N THR A 159 7.07 0.01 6.23
CA THR A 159 7.41 -0.89 5.12
C THR A 159 7.10 -2.31 5.54
N VAL A 160 7.12 -3.25 4.59
CA VAL A 160 7.03 -4.67 4.91
C VAL A 160 8.36 -5.14 5.49
N ASP A 161 8.29 -5.84 6.62
CA ASP A 161 9.41 -6.55 7.22
C ASP A 161 9.17 -8.04 6.98
N CYS A 162 9.94 -8.62 6.05
CA CYS A 162 9.77 -10.01 5.65
C CYS A 162 10.40 -10.95 6.68
N ASP A 163 9.65 -11.98 7.05
CA ASP A 163 10.10 -13.04 7.93
C ASP A 163 10.06 -14.36 7.14
N VAL A 164 11.14 -15.14 7.19
CA VAL A 164 11.26 -16.42 6.47
C VAL A 164 10.43 -17.53 7.12
N ASP A 165 10.13 -17.38 8.40
CA ASP A 165 9.37 -18.36 9.18
C ASP A 165 7.85 -18.12 9.09
N GLU A 166 7.42 -16.95 8.59
CA GLU A 166 6.02 -16.56 8.45
C GLU A 166 5.58 -16.55 6.99
N LEU A 167 4.48 -17.25 6.69
CA LEU A 167 3.92 -17.25 5.34
C LEU A 167 3.31 -15.88 4.97
N PHE A 168 2.67 -15.23 5.93
CA PHE A 168 2.08 -13.91 5.76
C PHE A 168 2.57 -12.97 6.86
N VAL A 169 3.02 -11.78 6.48
CA VAL A 169 3.49 -10.76 7.42
C VAL A 169 2.54 -9.55 7.41
N PRO A 170 2.22 -8.95 8.56
CA PRO A 170 1.41 -7.74 8.59
C PRO A 170 2.20 -6.53 8.03
N TYR A 171 1.50 -5.59 7.39
CA TYR A 171 2.10 -4.30 7.04
C TYR A 171 2.20 -3.43 8.30
N GLY A 172 3.35 -3.49 8.98
CA GLY A 172 3.52 -2.92 10.32
C GLY A 172 2.51 -3.52 11.30
N ASN A 173 1.68 -2.68 11.93
CA ASN A 173 0.61 -3.12 12.84
C ASN A 173 -0.77 -3.16 12.16
N SER A 174 -0.82 -3.16 10.83
CA SER A 174 -2.08 -3.13 10.10
C SER A 174 -2.88 -4.40 10.33
N LYS A 175 -4.17 -4.23 10.62
CA LYS A 175 -5.16 -5.31 10.63
C LYS A 175 -5.90 -5.42 9.30
N THR A 176 -5.54 -4.62 8.30
CA THR A 176 -6.19 -4.59 7.00
C THR A 176 -5.25 -5.04 5.89
N TYR A 177 -3.99 -4.65 5.94
CA TYR A 177 -2.98 -4.90 4.91
C TYR A 177 -1.91 -5.85 5.44
N TYR A 178 -1.53 -6.81 4.61
CA TYR A 178 -0.53 -7.84 4.89
C TYR A 178 0.19 -8.21 3.60
N ALA A 179 1.28 -8.95 3.68
CA ALA A 179 2.10 -9.30 2.54
C ALA A 179 2.47 -10.79 2.53
N TYR A 180 2.75 -11.30 1.35
CA TYR A 180 3.47 -12.56 1.12
C TYR A 180 4.83 -12.21 0.53
N CYS A 181 5.90 -12.62 1.20
CA CYS A 181 7.27 -12.46 0.72
C CYS A 181 7.68 -13.72 -0.04
N GLN A 182 7.96 -13.57 -1.33
CA GLN A 182 8.54 -14.62 -2.14
C GLN A 182 10.05 -14.56 -2.02
N TYR A 183 10.70 -15.71 -1.82
CA TYR A 183 12.14 -15.82 -1.67
C TYR A 183 12.76 -16.54 -2.87
N ASP A 184 13.96 -16.10 -3.26
CA ASP A 184 14.91 -16.87 -4.08
C ASP A 184 16.14 -17.16 -3.21
N GLY A 185 16.22 -18.39 -2.70
CA GLY A 185 17.16 -18.72 -1.62
C GLY A 185 16.82 -17.97 -0.32
N MET A 186 17.75 -17.12 0.13
CA MET A 186 17.60 -16.30 1.34
C MET A 186 17.20 -14.85 1.04
N GLU A 187 17.10 -14.47 -0.23
CA GLU A 187 16.78 -13.10 -0.64
C GLU A 187 15.31 -12.98 -1.02
N VAL A 188 14.68 -11.87 -0.66
CA VAL A 188 13.30 -11.57 -1.05
C VAL A 188 13.29 -11.19 -2.53
N SER A 189 12.73 -12.07 -3.37
CA SER A 189 12.61 -11.85 -4.81
C SER A 189 11.38 -11.04 -5.19
N ASN A 190 10.30 -11.12 -4.40
CA ASN A 190 9.09 -10.32 -4.61
C ASN A 190 8.28 -10.15 -3.31
N ILE A 191 7.50 -9.08 -3.22
CA ILE A 191 6.54 -8.87 -2.13
C ILE A 191 5.17 -8.59 -2.72
N TYR A 192 4.22 -9.48 -2.44
CA TYR A 192 2.84 -9.34 -2.86
C TYR A 192 2.03 -8.72 -1.71
N MET A 193 1.51 -7.52 -1.93
CA MET A 193 0.66 -6.83 -0.96
C MET A 193 -0.79 -7.28 -1.10
N PHE A 194 -1.43 -7.62 0.02
CA PHE A 194 -2.83 -8.01 0.11
C PHE A 194 -3.59 -7.09 1.05
N LYS A 195 -4.92 -7.10 0.90
CA LYS A 195 -5.82 -6.45 1.84
C LYS A 195 -7.00 -7.33 2.18
N CYS A 196 -7.43 -7.30 3.44
CA CYS A 196 -8.67 -7.91 3.86
C CYS A 196 -9.86 -7.20 3.21
N VAL A 197 -10.90 -7.97 2.91
CA VAL A 197 -12.20 -7.43 2.48
C VAL A 197 -12.84 -6.62 3.61
N ASP A 198 -13.87 -5.83 3.28
CA ASP A 198 -14.58 -5.00 4.24
C ASP A 198 -14.97 -5.77 5.50
N TYR A 199 -14.70 -5.14 6.65
CA TYR A 199 -14.95 -5.66 7.99
C TYR A 199 -14.16 -6.92 8.39
N ALA A 200 -13.33 -7.47 7.51
CA ALA A 200 -12.39 -8.52 7.89
C ALA A 200 -11.07 -7.93 8.43
N LYS A 201 -10.48 -8.62 9.40
CA LYS A 201 -9.21 -8.24 10.04
C LYS A 201 -8.19 -9.35 9.92
N PHE A 202 -6.96 -8.98 9.63
CA PHE A 202 -5.83 -9.91 9.56
C PHE A 202 -5.42 -10.37 10.96
N GLU A 203 -5.44 -11.67 11.19
CA GLU A 203 -5.07 -12.33 12.45
C GLU A 203 -3.91 -13.32 12.24
N GLY A 204 -2.87 -12.90 11.52
CA GLY A 204 -1.61 -13.62 11.35
C GLY A 204 -1.61 -14.62 10.18
N THR A 205 -2.59 -15.52 10.12
CA THR A 205 -2.65 -16.52 9.04
C THR A 205 -3.69 -16.20 7.96
N GLY A 206 -4.49 -15.15 8.16
CA GLY A 206 -5.53 -14.76 7.22
C GLY A 206 -6.51 -13.74 7.78
N CYS A 207 -7.50 -13.39 6.96
CA CYS A 207 -8.53 -12.40 7.31
C CYS A 207 -9.75 -13.06 7.95
N VAL A 208 -10.16 -12.56 9.12
CA VAL A 208 -11.34 -13.00 9.87
C VAL A 208 -12.41 -11.92 9.81
N PHE A 209 -13.62 -12.26 9.32
CA PHE A 209 -14.73 -11.31 9.27
C PHE A 209 -15.22 -10.92 10.67
N VAL A 210 -15.38 -9.62 10.91
CA VAL A 210 -15.87 -9.06 12.17
C VAL A 210 -17.17 -8.31 11.92
N CYS A 211 -18.23 -8.67 12.63
CA CYS A 211 -19.53 -8.00 12.47
C CYS A 211 -19.45 -6.51 12.86
N PRO A 212 -19.75 -5.58 11.94
CA PRO A 212 -19.77 -4.15 12.28
C PRO A 212 -21.07 -3.73 12.98
N ARG A 213 -22.18 -4.37 12.63
CA ARG A 213 -23.53 -4.17 13.20
C ARG A 213 -24.43 -5.35 12.82
N GLU A 214 -25.64 -5.40 13.35
CA GLU A 214 -26.62 -6.39 12.90
C GLU A 214 -27.02 -6.18 11.42
N GLY A 215 -27.26 -7.30 10.73
CA GLY A 215 -27.65 -7.32 9.31
C GLY A 215 -26.86 -8.32 8.49
N ASN A 216 -27.06 -8.27 7.16
CA ASN A 216 -26.37 -9.14 6.20
C ASN A 216 -25.24 -8.37 5.50
N PHE A 217 -24.10 -9.03 5.28
CA PHE A 217 -22.90 -8.46 4.68
C PHE A 217 -22.31 -9.37 3.61
N THR A 218 -21.63 -8.75 2.65
CA THR A 218 -20.97 -9.44 1.55
C THR A 218 -19.96 -10.47 2.05
N HIS A 219 -19.96 -11.63 1.42
CA HIS A 219 -18.93 -12.65 1.56
C HIS A 219 -18.10 -12.73 0.26
N PRO A 220 -16.80 -13.08 0.31
CA PRO A 220 -15.96 -13.20 -0.90
C PRO A 220 -16.53 -14.15 -1.98
N ASP A 221 -17.07 -15.30 -1.56
CA ASP A 221 -17.95 -16.11 -2.41
C ASP A 221 -19.31 -15.41 -2.57
N PRO A 222 -19.70 -14.99 -3.80
CA PRO A 222 -20.92 -14.24 -4.05
C PRO A 222 -22.20 -15.07 -3.84
N ARG A 223 -22.09 -16.40 -3.69
CA ARG A 223 -23.22 -17.26 -3.33
C ARG A 223 -23.43 -17.36 -1.82
N LYS A 224 -22.60 -16.71 -1.02
CA LYS A 224 -22.68 -16.68 0.44
C LYS A 224 -22.84 -15.24 0.93
N TYR A 225 -23.19 -15.12 2.21
CA TYR A 225 -23.19 -13.85 2.93
C TYR A 225 -22.94 -14.09 4.41
N TYR A 226 -22.45 -13.07 5.11
CA TYR A 226 -22.38 -13.08 6.56
C TYR A 226 -23.66 -12.50 7.15
N GLN A 227 -24.29 -13.21 8.07
CA GLN A 227 -25.39 -12.69 8.88
C GLN A 227 -24.88 -12.36 10.28
N CYS A 228 -24.99 -11.10 10.66
CA CYS A 228 -24.63 -10.58 11.97
C CYS A 228 -25.89 -10.42 12.82
N TYR A 229 -25.87 -11.05 14.00
CA TYR A 229 -26.97 -10.99 14.97
C TYR A 229 -26.43 -11.09 16.39
N TYR A 230 -27.16 -10.57 17.38
CA TYR A 230 -26.80 -10.79 18.78
C TYR A 230 -27.10 -12.23 19.20
N SER A 231 -26.05 -12.94 19.61
CA SER A 231 -26.19 -14.14 20.42
C SER A 231 -25.90 -13.75 21.86
N ARG A 232 -26.95 -13.72 22.70
CA ARG A 232 -26.92 -13.09 24.02
C ARG A 232 -26.54 -11.61 23.89
N SER A 233 -25.38 -11.21 24.40
CA SER A 233 -24.87 -9.83 24.35
C SER A 233 -23.67 -9.67 23.41
N LYS A 234 -23.30 -10.71 22.65
CA LYS A 234 -22.19 -10.68 21.71
C LYS A 234 -22.73 -10.66 20.29
N LEU A 235 -22.31 -9.67 19.50
CA LEU A 235 -22.57 -9.64 18.07
C LEU A 235 -21.68 -10.70 17.40
N VAL A 236 -22.29 -11.70 16.76
CA VAL A 236 -21.59 -12.81 16.11
C VAL A 236 -21.96 -12.90 14.64
N ALA A 237 -21.04 -13.43 13.83
CA ALA A 237 -21.27 -13.71 12.42
C ALA A 237 -21.65 -15.18 12.23
N SER A 238 -22.66 -15.44 11.39
CA SER A 238 -22.91 -16.75 10.80
C SER A 238 -22.79 -16.64 9.30
N GLU A 239 -22.00 -17.52 8.69
CA GLU A 239 -22.01 -17.68 7.23
C GLU A 239 -23.33 -18.33 6.80
N LYS A 240 -23.91 -17.81 5.73
CA LYS A 240 -25.15 -18.30 5.12
C LYS A 240 -24.95 -18.48 3.61
N GLN A 241 -25.59 -19.49 3.05
CA GLN A 241 -25.56 -19.80 1.63
C GLN A 241 -26.87 -19.32 0.97
N CYS A 242 -26.76 -18.61 -0.14
CA CYS A 242 -27.89 -18.31 -1.01
C CYS A 242 -28.42 -19.59 -1.68
N SER A 243 -29.74 -19.66 -1.87
CA SER A 243 -30.38 -20.73 -2.63
C SER A 243 -29.80 -20.83 -4.05
N ARG A 244 -29.96 -22.00 -4.69
CA ARG A 244 -29.44 -22.26 -6.04
C ARG A 244 -29.91 -21.18 -7.03
N GLY A 245 -28.99 -20.68 -7.85
CA GLY A 245 -29.25 -19.64 -8.85
C GLY A 245 -29.36 -18.21 -8.30
N LYS A 246 -29.18 -18.01 -6.99
CA LYS A 246 -29.17 -16.68 -6.36
C LYS A 246 -27.78 -16.31 -5.86
N TYR A 247 -27.51 -15.01 -5.84
CA TYR A 247 -26.27 -14.39 -5.36
C TYR A 247 -26.61 -13.28 -4.38
N PHE A 248 -25.72 -13.01 -3.44
CA PHE A 248 -25.95 -11.96 -2.46
C PHE A 248 -25.81 -10.58 -3.12
N ASP A 249 -26.86 -9.77 -3.03
CA ASP A 249 -26.87 -8.39 -3.47
C ASP A 249 -26.57 -7.47 -2.29
N ASN A 250 -25.45 -6.74 -2.36
CA ASN A 250 -24.98 -5.88 -1.28
C ASN A 250 -25.81 -4.59 -1.12
N ALA A 251 -26.55 -4.15 -2.14
CA ALA A 251 -27.44 -2.99 -2.03
C ALA A 251 -28.75 -3.39 -1.35
N LEU A 252 -29.33 -4.53 -1.76
CA LEU A 252 -30.57 -5.06 -1.19
C LEU A 252 -30.37 -5.78 0.14
N LYS A 253 -29.13 -6.17 0.47
CA LYS A 253 -28.75 -6.98 1.65
C LYS A 253 -29.43 -8.34 1.68
N LEU A 254 -29.72 -8.91 0.51
CA LEU A 254 -30.51 -10.14 0.33
C LEU A 254 -29.99 -10.96 -0.86
N CYS A 255 -30.33 -12.24 -0.91
CA CYS A 255 -30.03 -13.08 -2.07
C CYS A 255 -31.01 -12.80 -3.21
N ALA A 256 -30.50 -12.34 -4.36
CA ALA A 256 -31.27 -12.02 -5.54
C ALA A 256 -30.87 -12.89 -6.74
N VAL A 257 -31.73 -12.97 -7.75
CA VAL A 257 -31.41 -13.56 -9.05
C VAL A 257 -30.56 -12.51 -9.80
N PRO A 258 -29.48 -12.89 -10.49
CA PRO A 258 -28.67 -11.91 -11.21
C PRO A 258 -29.53 -11.24 -12.29
N SER A 259 -29.53 -9.92 -12.32
CA SER A 259 -30.17 -9.14 -13.36
C SER A 259 -29.50 -9.46 -14.69
N THR A 260 -30.22 -10.06 -15.65
CA THR A 260 -29.74 -10.17 -17.04
C THR A 260 -29.47 -8.76 -17.55
N THR A 261 -28.20 -8.48 -17.82
CA THR A 261 -27.75 -7.24 -18.48
C THR A 261 -27.63 -7.49 -19.96
#